data_AF-A0A2D5Y082-F1
#
_entry.id   AF-A0A2D5Y082-F1
#
_cell.length_a   1.000
_cell.length_b   1.000
_cell.length_c   1.000
_cell.angle_alpha   90.00
_cell.angle_beta   90.00
_cell.angle_gamma   90.00
#
_symmetry.space_group_name_H-M   'P 1'
#
loop_
_entity.id
_entity.type
_entity.pdbx_description
1 polymer ?
#
loop_
_entity_poly.entity_id
_entity_poly.type
_entity_poly.pdbx_seq_one_letter_code
_entity_poly.pdbx_strand_id
1 'polypeptide(L)'
;MNFTASSILPENLGLISYEEKNYSVNISAPERAFLECLHLAPEKLDLVECYQVMEALTTLRPKLLQSLLEQCGSIKVTRLFLYMADKAGHDWYKHLDQSKFDIGKGSRTITQGGVYVPEFQIIVPVELVTL
;
A
#
# COMPACT_ATOMS: atom_id res chain seq x y z
N MET A 1 10.10 -0.88 -23.44
CA MET A 1 9.45 -0.37 -22.22
C MET A 1 8.53 -1.47 -21.70
N ASN A 2 8.81 -2.03 -20.52
CA ASN A 2 7.91 -3.03 -19.91
C ASN A 2 6.87 -2.28 -19.07
N PHE A 3 5.64 -2.23 -19.57
CA PHE A 3 4.50 -1.65 -18.84
C PHE A 3 4.05 -2.65 -17.77
N THR A 4 3.92 -2.19 -16.51
CA THR A 4 3.33 -2.98 -15.43
C THR A 4 1.88 -2.52 -15.29
N ALA A 5 0.93 -3.35 -15.72
CA ALA A 5 -0.48 -3.08 -15.47
C ALA A 5 -0.77 -3.31 -13.98
N SER A 6 -1.32 -2.31 -13.28
CA SER A 6 -1.86 -2.47 -11.92
C SER A 6 -3.18 -3.24 -11.94
N SER A 7 -3.13 -4.53 -12.29
CA SER A 7 -4.30 -5.43 -12.23
C SER A 7 -4.69 -5.81 -10.80
N ILE A 8 -3.99 -5.27 -9.80
CA ILE A 8 -4.21 -5.57 -8.38
C ILE A 8 -5.36 -4.78 -7.75
N LEU A 9 -5.93 -3.79 -8.44
CA LEU A 9 -7.02 -2.95 -7.94
C LEU A 9 -8.14 -2.85 -8.98
N PRO A 10 -9.41 -2.65 -8.57
CA PRO A 10 -10.51 -2.43 -9.50
C PRO A 10 -10.24 -1.23 -10.42
N GLU A 11 -10.62 -1.34 -11.69
CA GLU A 11 -10.23 -0.39 -12.75
C GLU A 11 -10.45 1.08 -12.37
N ASN A 12 -11.64 1.43 -11.87
CA ASN A 12 -12.01 2.82 -11.60
C ASN A 12 -11.93 3.22 -10.11
N LEU A 13 -11.75 2.26 -9.20
CA LEU A 13 -11.82 2.54 -7.77
C LEU A 13 -10.61 3.39 -7.33
N GLY A 14 -10.87 4.54 -6.71
CA GLY A 14 -9.81 5.44 -6.28
C GLY A 14 -9.15 6.23 -7.40
N LEU A 15 -9.76 6.29 -8.60
CA LEU A 15 -9.44 7.30 -9.58
C LEU A 15 -10.20 8.60 -9.28
N ILE A 16 -9.55 9.74 -9.49
CA ILE A 16 -10.13 11.08 -9.38
C ILE A 16 -9.86 11.85 -10.68
N SER A 17 -10.80 12.71 -11.07
CA SER A 17 -10.58 13.63 -12.18
C SER A 17 -9.67 14.77 -11.72
N TYR A 18 -8.59 14.96 -12.46
CA TYR A 18 -7.68 16.09 -12.35
C TYR A 18 -7.89 16.99 -13.57
N GLU A 19 -8.34 18.21 -13.30
CA GLU A 19 -8.61 19.22 -14.31
C GLU A 19 -7.35 20.05 -14.57
N GLU A 20 -6.81 19.96 -15.79
CA GLU A 20 -5.70 20.80 -16.25
C GLU A 20 -6.18 21.69 -17.38
N LYS A 21 -6.56 22.93 -17.05
CA LYS A 21 -7.01 24.02 -17.94
C LYS A 21 -8.10 23.63 -18.96
N ASN A 22 -7.73 22.87 -20.00
CA ASN A 22 -8.56 22.51 -21.15
C ASN A 22 -8.89 21.01 -21.23
N TYR A 23 -8.40 20.18 -20.31
CA TYR A 23 -8.68 18.75 -20.31
C TYR A 23 -8.72 18.16 -18.90
N SER A 24 -9.53 17.12 -18.73
CA SER A 24 -9.57 16.29 -17.52
C SER A 24 -8.84 14.98 -17.77
N VAL A 25 -8.00 14.57 -16.82
CA VAL A 25 -7.39 13.23 -16.79
C VAL A 25 -7.74 12.54 -15.49
N ASN A 26 -8.03 11.24 -15.56
CA ASN A 26 -8.18 10.43 -14.35
C ASN A 26 -6.81 10.07 -13.79
N ILE A 27 -6.57 10.42 -12.54
CA ILE A 27 -5.35 10.08 -11.80
C ILE A 27 -5.70 9.24 -10.57
N SER A 28 -4.72 8.50 -10.05
CA SER A 28 -4.87 7.80 -8.77
C SER A 28 -5.00 8.81 -7.63
N ALA A 29 -6.01 8.64 -6.78
CA ALA A 29 -6.05 9.27 -5.47
C ALA A 29 -4.88 8.78 -4.60
N PRO A 30 -4.48 9.52 -3.55
CA PRO A 30 -3.33 9.14 -2.71
C PRO A 30 -3.42 7.71 -2.15
N GLU A 31 -4.61 7.25 -1.78
CA GLU A 31 -4.84 5.89 -1.29
C GLU A 31 -4.48 4.83 -2.36
N ARG A 32 -4.95 5.03 -3.59
CA ARG A 32 -4.69 4.12 -4.72
C ARG A 32 -3.22 4.19 -5.14
N ALA A 33 -2.71 5.41 -5.28
CA ALA A 33 -1.34 5.67 -5.73
C ALA A 33 -0.32 4.97 -4.83
N PHE A 34 -0.52 5.02 -3.51
CA PHE A 34 0.39 4.38 -2.58
C PHE A 34 0.34 2.84 -2.64
N LEU A 35 -0.84 2.23 -2.81
CA LEU A 35 -0.93 0.78 -3.05
C LEU A 35 -0.25 0.36 -4.36
N GLU A 36 -0.31 1.21 -5.38
CA GLU A 36 0.42 1.01 -6.64
C GLU A 36 1.94 1.13 -6.42
N CYS A 37 2.43 2.08 -5.60
CA CYS A 37 3.84 2.16 -5.22
C CYS A 37 4.31 0.87 -4.52
N LEU A 38 3.55 0.36 -3.56
CA LEU A 38 3.85 -0.90 -2.87
C LEU A 38 3.80 -2.11 -3.81
N HIS A 39 3.00 -2.06 -4.87
CA HIS A 39 3.00 -3.10 -5.90
C HIS A 39 4.34 -3.16 -6.63
N LEU A 40 4.93 -2.00 -6.91
CA LEU A 40 6.22 -1.86 -7.58
C LEU A 40 7.42 -2.14 -6.67
N ALA A 41 7.26 -2.07 -5.35
CA ALA A 41 8.33 -2.39 -4.40
C ALA A 41 8.50 -3.91 -4.20
N PRO A 42 9.72 -4.43 -3.97
CA PRO A 42 11.00 -3.71 -3.95
C PRO A 42 11.66 -3.57 -5.35
N GLU A 43 11.02 -4.06 -6.41
CA GLU A 43 11.65 -4.23 -7.72
C GLU A 43 11.99 -2.90 -8.43
N LYS A 44 11.11 -1.90 -8.28
CA LYS A 44 11.29 -0.58 -8.92
C LYS A 44 11.32 0.58 -7.94
N LEU A 45 10.84 0.37 -6.71
CA LEU A 45 10.83 1.36 -5.63
C LEU A 45 11.39 0.71 -4.38
N ASP A 46 12.19 1.47 -3.63
CA ASP A 46 12.74 0.99 -2.39
C ASP A 46 11.69 0.96 -1.27
N LEU A 47 11.82 0.00 -0.33
CA LEU A 47 10.85 -0.19 0.75
C LEU A 47 10.97 0.87 1.85
N VAL A 48 12.18 1.37 2.11
CA VAL A 48 12.41 2.46 3.07
C VAL A 48 11.88 3.76 2.50
N GLU A 49 12.12 4.05 1.22
CA GLU A 49 11.51 5.20 0.55
C GLU A 49 9.97 5.14 0.56
N CYS A 50 9.39 3.97 0.29
CA CYS A 50 7.94 3.76 0.41
C CYS A 50 7.44 4.06 1.83
N TYR A 51 8.21 3.68 2.86
CA TYR A 51 7.84 3.97 4.24
C TYR A 51 7.92 5.47 4.58
N GLN A 52 8.94 6.17 4.11
CA GLN A 52 9.01 7.63 4.25
C GLN A 52 7.83 8.34 3.60
N VAL A 53 7.36 7.82 2.45
CA VAL A 53 6.11 8.30 1.84
C VAL A 53 4.92 8.01 2.76
N MET A 54 4.79 6.79 3.32
CA MET A 54 3.74 6.45 4.28
C MET A 54 3.68 7.43 5.45
N GLU A 55 4.82 7.82 6.02
CA GLU A 55 4.88 8.78 7.13
C GLU A 55 4.22 10.12 6.77
N ALA A 56 4.29 10.55 5.51
CA ALA A 56 3.67 11.78 5.04
C ALA A 56 2.15 11.64 4.75
N LEU A 57 1.60 10.43 4.65
CA LEU A 57 0.20 10.18 4.28
C LEU A 57 -0.79 10.37 5.45
N THR A 58 -0.76 11.53 6.10
CA THR A 58 -1.54 11.83 7.30
C THR A 58 -3.05 12.03 7.08
N THR A 59 -3.50 12.16 5.82
CA THR A 59 -4.88 12.55 5.47
C THR A 59 -5.61 11.56 4.56
N LEU A 60 -5.21 10.28 4.55
CA LEU A 60 -5.92 9.27 3.75
C LEU A 60 -7.36 9.10 4.24
N ARG A 61 -8.29 8.89 3.30
CA ARG A 61 -9.71 8.70 3.61
C ARG A 61 -9.95 7.22 3.96
N PRO A 62 -10.32 6.87 5.21
CA PRO A 62 -10.47 5.48 5.64
C PRO A 62 -11.47 4.69 4.78
N LYS A 63 -12.59 5.30 4.38
CA LYS A 63 -13.62 4.61 3.59
C LYS A 63 -13.10 4.17 2.22
N LEU A 64 -12.38 5.04 1.51
CA LEU A 64 -11.82 4.69 0.20
C LEU A 64 -10.70 3.66 0.35
N LEU A 65 -9.84 3.86 1.35
CA LEU A 65 -8.75 2.95 1.64
C LEU A 65 -9.26 1.54 2.01
N GLN A 66 -10.32 1.45 2.83
CA GLN A 66 -11.01 0.20 3.16
C GLN A 66 -11.45 -0.51 1.87
N SER A 67 -12.18 0.17 1.00
CA SER A 67 -12.66 -0.42 -0.25
C SER A 67 -11.54 -0.87 -1.18
N LEU A 68 -10.42 -0.14 -1.22
CA LEU A 68 -9.25 -0.51 -2.01
C LEU A 68 -8.54 -1.74 -1.45
N LEU A 69 -8.33 -1.81 -0.13
CA LEU A 69 -7.65 -2.93 0.53
C LEU A 69 -8.49 -4.22 0.49
N GLU A 70 -9.81 -4.13 0.70
CA GLU A 70 -10.73 -5.29 0.59
C GLU A 70 -10.72 -5.90 -0.82
N GLN A 71 -10.51 -5.08 -1.85
CA GLN A 71 -10.49 -5.49 -3.26
C GLN A 71 -9.08 -5.60 -3.83
N CYS A 72 -8.04 -5.49 -2.99
CA CYS A 72 -6.66 -5.59 -3.45
C CYS A 72 -6.32 -7.04 -3.75
N GLY A 73 -6.06 -7.35 -5.02
CA GLY A 73 -5.67 -8.69 -5.48
C GLY A 73 -4.24 -9.11 -5.10
N SER A 74 -3.53 -8.30 -4.30
CA SER A 74 -2.13 -8.57 -3.93
C SER A 74 -1.95 -8.63 -2.42
N ILE A 75 -1.86 -9.84 -1.87
CA ILE A 75 -1.52 -10.10 -0.47
C ILE A 75 -0.21 -9.39 -0.05
N LYS A 76 0.75 -9.27 -0.97
CA LYS A 76 2.00 -8.53 -0.75
C LYS A 76 1.71 -7.07 -0.39
N VAL A 77 0.90 -6.40 -1.20
CA VAL A 77 0.55 -4.99 -1.05
C VAL A 77 -0.27 -4.76 0.20
N THR A 78 -1.31 -5.59 0.43
CA THR A 78 -2.13 -5.51 1.64
C THR A 78 -1.28 -5.62 2.90
N ARG A 79 -0.40 -6.63 3.00
CA ARG A 79 0.47 -6.80 4.18
C ARG A 79 1.47 -5.66 4.36
N LEU A 80 2.13 -5.22 3.28
CA LEU A 80 3.06 -4.09 3.35
C LEU A 80 2.36 -2.82 3.81
N PHE A 81 1.17 -2.54 3.26
CA PHE A 81 0.39 -1.37 3.62
C PHE A 81 0.04 -1.39 5.11
N LEU A 82 -0.55 -2.50 5.58
CA LEU A 82 -1.00 -2.62 6.96
C LEU A 82 0.16 -2.51 7.95
N TYR A 83 1.30 -3.13 7.64
CA TYR A 83 2.51 -3.02 8.45
C TYR A 83 3.05 -1.59 8.51
N MET A 84 3.23 -0.94 7.36
CA MET A 84 3.76 0.42 7.31
C MET A 84 2.82 1.43 7.97
N ALA A 85 1.50 1.26 7.80
CA ALA A 85 0.49 2.14 8.39
C ALA A 85 0.41 1.99 9.91
N ASP A 86 0.48 0.75 10.42
CA ASP A 86 0.54 0.46 11.85
C ASP A 86 1.80 1.06 12.48
N LYS A 87 2.96 0.84 11.84
CA LYS A 87 4.25 1.40 12.28
C LYS A 87 4.26 2.93 12.29
N ALA A 88 3.66 3.57 11.27
CA ALA A 88 3.56 5.03 11.20
C ALA A 88 2.57 5.63 12.21
N GLY A 89 1.68 4.83 12.80
CA GLY A 89 0.79 5.28 13.88
C GLY A 89 -0.26 6.30 13.47
N HIS A 90 -0.70 6.29 12.20
CA HIS A 90 -1.66 7.28 11.70
C HIS A 90 -3.04 7.15 12.35
N ASP A 91 -3.64 8.29 12.70
CA ASP A 91 -4.98 8.34 13.30
C ASP A 91 -6.07 7.72 12.42
N TRP A 92 -5.93 7.81 11.10
CA TRP A 92 -6.90 7.22 10.17
C TRP A 92 -6.89 5.69 10.16
N TYR A 93 -5.80 5.06 10.62
CA TYR A 93 -5.62 3.61 10.60
C TYR A 93 -6.62 2.90 11.51
N LYS A 94 -6.94 3.49 12.68
CA LYS A 94 -7.92 2.94 13.64
C LYS A 94 -9.35 2.88 13.10
N HIS A 95 -9.63 3.55 11.98
CA HIS A 95 -10.93 3.54 11.32
C HIS A 95 -11.05 2.45 10.25
N LEU A 96 -10.00 1.66 10.03
CA LEU A 96 -10.03 0.50 9.15
C LEU A 96 -10.53 -0.74 9.91
N ASP A 97 -11.41 -1.50 9.28
CA ASP A 97 -11.80 -2.82 9.75
C ASP A 97 -10.84 -3.86 9.17
N GLN A 98 -9.76 -4.13 9.92
CA GLN A 98 -8.71 -5.05 9.49
C GLN A 98 -9.21 -6.50 9.32
N SER A 99 -10.32 -6.87 9.96
CA SER A 99 -10.88 -8.22 9.86
C SER A 99 -11.38 -8.58 8.46
N LYS A 100 -11.58 -7.57 7.60
CA LYS A 100 -12.06 -7.72 6.22
C LYS A 100 -10.96 -7.82 5.19
N PHE A 101 -9.70 -7.63 5.57
CA PHE A 101 -8.59 -7.66 4.63
C PHE A 101 -8.07 -9.08 4.46
N ASP A 102 -7.93 -9.51 3.20
CA ASP A 102 -7.23 -10.75 2.89
C ASP A 102 -5.73 -10.53 3.06
N ILE A 103 -5.22 -10.96 4.21
CA ILE A 103 -3.79 -11.03 4.47
C ILE A 103 -3.22 -12.41 4.08
N GLY A 104 -3.97 -13.31 3.47
CA GLY A 104 -3.49 -14.63 3.05
C GLY A 104 -2.99 -15.51 4.20
N LYS A 105 -2.22 -16.55 3.87
CA LYS A 105 -1.65 -17.52 4.83
C LYS A 105 -0.15 -17.70 4.62
N GLY A 106 0.55 -18.02 5.70
CA GLY A 106 1.99 -18.28 5.68
C GLY A 106 2.84 -17.02 5.60
N SER A 107 4.14 -17.15 5.88
CA SER A 107 5.07 -16.03 5.81
C SER A 107 5.32 -15.60 4.36
N ARG A 108 5.40 -14.29 4.12
CA ARG A 108 5.75 -13.74 2.80
C ARG A 108 7.07 -12.98 2.88
N THR A 109 8.06 -13.48 2.16
CA THR A 109 9.38 -12.84 2.06
C THR A 109 9.33 -11.70 1.05
N ILE A 110 9.56 -10.47 1.50
CA ILE A 110 9.68 -9.28 0.64
C ILE A 110 11.15 -9.05 0.27
N THR A 111 12.06 -9.27 1.22
CA THR A 111 13.52 -9.24 0.99
C THR A 111 14.20 -10.46 1.57
N GLN A 112 15.32 -10.87 0.97
CA GLN A 112 16.17 -11.95 1.48
C GLN A 112 16.87 -11.49 2.78
N GLY A 113 16.89 -12.35 3.81
CA GLY A 113 17.61 -12.06 5.06
C GLY A 113 16.98 -10.99 5.96
N GLY A 114 15.69 -10.68 5.76
CA GLY A 114 14.98 -9.68 6.56
C GLY A 114 14.49 -10.17 7.94
N VAL A 115 13.77 -9.29 8.63
CA VAL A 115 13.12 -9.55 9.93
C VAL A 115 11.69 -9.99 9.70
N TYR A 116 11.28 -11.06 10.38
CA TYR A 116 9.90 -11.51 10.38
C TYR A 116 9.04 -10.69 11.34
N VAL A 117 7.95 -10.13 10.82
CA VAL A 117 6.92 -9.39 11.57
C VAL A 117 5.68 -10.30 11.67
N PRO A 118 5.43 -10.91 12.84
CA PRO A 118 4.39 -11.93 13.01
C PRO A 118 2.98 -11.45 12.72
N GLU A 119 2.66 -10.22 13.12
CA GLU A 119 1.32 -9.61 13.05
C GLU A 119 0.80 -9.58 11.62
N PHE A 120 1.69 -9.32 10.66
CA PHE A 120 1.37 -9.23 9.22
C PHE A 120 1.95 -10.41 8.42
N GLN A 121 2.56 -11.39 9.08
CA GLN A 121 3.20 -12.57 8.49
C GLN A 121 4.16 -12.21 7.34
N ILE A 122 4.99 -11.19 7.52
CA ILE A 122 5.83 -10.63 6.46
C ILE A 122 7.30 -10.60 6.89
N ILE A 123 8.22 -10.82 5.95
CA ILE A 123 9.67 -10.67 6.19
C ILE A 123 10.14 -9.45 5.40
N VAL A 124 10.59 -8.42 6.11
CA VAL A 124 10.95 -7.09 5.57
C VAL A 124 12.41 -6.72 5.91
N PRO A 125 13.03 -5.75 5.21
CA PRO A 125 14.40 -5.32 5.54
C PRO A 125 14.54 -4.89 6.99
N VAL A 126 15.72 -5.13 7.57
CA VAL A 126 16.02 -4.75 8.96
C VAL A 126 15.83 -3.25 9.14
N GLU A 127 16.30 -2.47 8.16
CA GLU A 127 16.23 -1.01 8.11
C GLU A 127 14.79 -0.52 8.27
N LEU A 128 13.83 -1.19 7.61
CA LEU A 128 12.42 -0.86 7.70
C LEU A 128 11.83 -1.16 9.08
N VAL A 129 12.38 -2.12 9.83
CA VAL A 129 11.94 -2.39 11.20
C VAL A 129 12.51 -1.37 12.18
N THR A 130 13.76 -0.96 11.97
CA THR A 130 14.52 -0.12 12.92
C THR A 130 14.33 1.38 12.76
N LEU A 131 13.79 1.86 11.62
CA LEU A 131 13.39 3.26 11.42
C LEU A 131 12.37 3.70 12.47
#